data_AF-A0A5J5S369-F1
#
_entry.id   AF-A0A5J5S369-F1
#
_cell.length_a   1.000
_cell.length_b   1.000
_cell.length_c   1.000
_cell.angle_alpha   90.00
_cell.angle_beta   90.00
_cell.angle_gamma   90.00
#
_symmetry.space_group_name_H-M   'P 1'
#
loop_
_entity.id
_entity.type
_entity.pdbx_description
1 polymer ?
#
loop_
_entity_poly.entity_id
_entity_poly.type
_entity_poly.pdbx_seq_one_letter_code
_entity_poly.pdbx_strand_id
1 'polypeptide(L)' 'MPGLSTDIVMHRLPIREDCKPVQQKLRRMRPDIVLKIKEEVKKQFDAGFLQEVKYSKWVTNIVPVPKRDRKV' A
#
# COMPACT_ATOMS: atom_id res chain seq x y z
N MET A 1 8.17 -12.73 5.45
CA MET A 1 8.04 -14.15 5.83
C MET A 1 9.40 -14.81 5.73
N PRO A 2 10.17 -14.86 6.82
CA PRO A 2 11.43 -15.61 6.82
C PRO A 2 11.13 -17.10 6.66
N GLY A 3 11.78 -17.77 5.70
CA GLY A 3 11.79 -19.23 5.60
C GLY A 3 11.05 -19.85 4.41
N LEU A 4 10.26 -19.10 3.64
CA LEU A 4 9.65 -19.61 2.40
C LEU A 4 10.29 -18.96 1.18
N SER A 5 10.57 -19.76 0.15
CA SER A 5 11.11 -19.25 -1.11
C SER A 5 10.12 -18.31 -1.79
N THR A 6 10.60 -17.14 -2.21
CA THR A 6 9.81 -16.14 -2.95
C THR A 6 9.23 -16.70 -4.24
N ASP A 7 9.88 -17.69 -4.86
CA ASP A 7 9.38 -18.32 -6.09
C ASP A 7 8.09 -19.12 -5.86
N ILE A 8 7.86 -19.58 -4.63
CA ILE A 8 6.67 -20.36 -4.26
C ILE A 8 5.54 -19.45 -3.79
N VAL A 9 5.87 -18.39 -3.02
CA VAL A 9 4.86 -17.54 -2.36
C VAL A 9 4.48 -16.30 -3.17
N MET A 10 5.25 -15.93 -4.19
CA MET A 10 4.98 -14.73 -4.97
C MET A 10 4.01 -15.03 -6.12
N HIS A 11 2.80 -14.48 -6.02
CA HIS A 11 1.87 -14.47 -7.13
C HIS A 11 2.22 -13.36 -8.13
N ARG A 12 2.33 -13.71 -9.41
CA ARG A 12 2.47 -12.74 -10.51
C ARG A 12 1.08 -12.45 -11.07
N LEU A 13 0.62 -11.22 -10.91
CA LEU A 13 -0.67 -10.79 -11.45
C LEU A 13 -0.59 -10.76 -12.99
N PRO A 14 -1.49 -11.47 -13.71
CA PRO A 14 -1.58 -11.35 -15.15
C PRO A 14 -2.18 -9.98 -15.50
N ILE A 15 -1.42 -9.14 -16.19
CA ILE A 15 -1.85 -7.82 -16.66
C ILE A 15 -1.85 -7.86 -18.18
N ARG A 16 -2.82 -7.20 -18.84
CA ARG A 16 -2.82 -7.08 -20.30
C ARG A 16 -1.61 -6.26 -20.76
N GLU A 17 -1.01 -6.64 -21.87
CA GLU A 17 0.19 -5.98 -22.41
C GLU A 17 -0.03 -4.50 -22.76
N ASP A 18 -1.28 -4.12 -23.08
CA ASP A 18 -1.68 -2.76 -23.43
C ASP A 18 -2.05 -1.89 -22.21
N CYS A 19 -2.04 -2.44 -20.99
CA CYS A 19 -2.37 -1.69 -19.79
C CYS A 19 -1.28 -0.66 -19.44
N LYS A 20 -1.65 0.62 -19.51
CA LYS A 20 -0.78 1.73 -19.11
C LYS A 20 -0.79 1.92 -17.60
N PRO A 21 0.35 2.24 -16.98
CA PRO A 21 0.41 2.60 -15.57
C PRO A 21 -0.36 3.89 -15.30
N VAL A 22 -1.04 3.95 -14.17
CA VAL A 22 -1.85 5.11 -13.76
C VAL A 22 -1.27 5.73 -12.49
N GLN A 23 -1.07 7.06 -12.53
CA GLN A 23 -0.81 7.86 -11.35
C GLN A 23 -2.09 8.59 -10.94
N GLN A 24 -2.75 8.09 -9.90
CA GLN A 24 -3.91 8.76 -9.34
C GLN A 24 -3.49 10.05 -8.63
N LYS A 25 -4.25 11.14 -8.87
CA LYS A 25 -4.08 12.40 -8.16
C LYS A 25 -4.32 12.18 -6.66
N LEU A 26 -3.42 12.71 -5.83
CA LEU A 26 -3.52 12.60 -4.38
C LEU A 26 -4.79 13.27 -3.85
N ARG A 27 -5.55 12.56 -3.03
CA ARG A 27 -6.74 13.11 -2.36
C ARG A 27 -6.35 13.94 -1.14
N ARG A 28 -7.02 15.08 -0.96
CA ARG A 28 -6.92 15.86 0.29
C ARG A 28 -7.61 15.07 1.41
N MET A 29 -6.93 14.94 2.54
CA MET A 29 -7.46 14.31 3.75
C MET A 29 -7.32 15.24 4.94
N ARG A 30 -8.12 15.02 5.97
CA ARG A 30 -8.04 15.79 7.21
C ARG A 30 -6.73 15.45 7.95
N PRO A 31 -6.07 16.40 8.62
CA PRO A 31 -4.77 16.16 9.27
C PRO A 31 -4.77 15.03 10.30
N ASP A 32 -5.86 14.89 11.07
CA ASP A 32 -6.03 13.81 12.07
C ASP A 32 -6.02 12.42 11.43
N ILE A 33 -6.60 12.29 10.24
CA ILE A 33 -6.64 11.04 9.49
C ILE A 33 -5.27 10.73 8.87
N VAL A 34 -4.56 11.75 8.38
CA VAL A 34 -3.21 11.58 7.82
C VAL A 34 -2.24 11.03 8.87
N LEU A 35 -2.36 11.49 10.12
CA LEU A 35 -1.53 10.99 11.22
C LEU A 35 -1.77 9.49 11.48
N LYS A 36 -3.03 9.05 11.55
CA LYS A 36 -3.37 7.63 11.73
C LYS A 36 -2.88 6.75 10.58
N ILE A 37 -3.01 7.24 9.33
CA ILE A 37 -2.49 6.54 8.16
C ILE A 37 -0.97 6.38 8.27
N LYS A 38 -0.24 7.42 8.67
CA LYS A 38 1.22 7.33 8.84
C LYS A 38 1.61 6.31 9.90
N GLU A 39 0.91 6.26 11.02
CA GLU A 39 1.14 5.26 12.08
C GLU A 39 0.93 3.83 11.56
N GLU A 40 -0.16 3.59 10.83
CA GLU A 40 -0.47 2.25 10.31
C GLU A 40 0.49 1.82 9.19
N VAL A 41 0.85 2.74 8.29
CA VAL A 41 1.87 2.51 7.25
C VAL A 41 3.21 2.16 7.89
N LYS A 42 3.61 2.88 8.96
CA LYS A 42 4.84 2.58 9.70
C LYS A 42 4.81 1.18 10.30
N LYS A 43 3.72 0.77 10.95
CA LYS A 43 3.59 -0.60 11.50
C LYS A 43 3.73 -1.66 10.41
N GLN A 44 3.12 -1.47 9.25
CA GLN A 44 3.21 -2.41 8.14
C GLN A 44 4.61 -2.44 7.50
N PHE A 45 5.28 -1.29 7.44
CA PHE A 45 6.68 -1.20 7.01
C PHE A 45 7.62 -1.92 7.99
N ASP A 46 7.50 -1.64 9.29
CA ASP A 46 8.32 -2.26 10.33
C ASP A 46 8.09 -3.79 10.40
N ALA A 47 6.87 -4.25 10.12
CA ALA A 47 6.56 -5.68 10.00
C ALA A 47 7.05 -6.34 8.69
N GLY A 48 7.63 -5.57 7.76
CA GLY A 48 8.16 -6.06 6.49
C GLY A 48 7.10 -6.39 5.43
N PHE A 49 5.88 -5.87 5.55
CA PHE A 49 4.84 -5.99 4.52
C PHE A 49 4.99 -4.94 3.42
N LEU A 50 5.49 -3.76 3.76
CA LEU A 50 5.73 -2.66 2.83
C LEU A 50 7.23 -2.46 2.61
N GLN A 51 7.58 -1.96 1.42
CA GLN A 51 8.93 -1.56 1.06
C GLN A 51 8.90 -0.25 0.27
N GLU A 52 10.00 0.50 0.32
CA GLU A 52 10.12 1.73 -0.46
C GLU A 52 10.33 1.38 -1.95
N VAL A 53 9.62 2.09 -2.83
CA VAL A 53 9.75 1.96 -4.29
C VAL A 53 10.04 3.34 -4.88
N LYS A 54 11.15 3.46 -5.61
CA LYS A 54 11.56 4.71 -6.26
C LYS A 54 11.01 4.79 -7.69
N TYR A 55 10.59 5.99 -8.09
CA TYR A 55 10.16 6.30 -9.46
C TYR A 55 8.99 5.44 -10.01
N SER A 56 8.05 5.03 -9.14
CA SER A 56 6.89 4.26 -9.59
C SER A 56 6.01 5.05 -10.56
N LYS A 57 5.69 4.44 -11.70
CA LYS A 57 4.66 4.95 -12.63
C LYS A 57 3.24 4.64 -12.15
N TRP A 58 3.11 3.77 -11.13
CA TRP A 58 1.83 3.40 -10.52
C TRP A 58 1.69 4.10 -9.17
N VAL A 59 0.70 4.97 -9.04
CA VAL A 59 0.38 5.66 -7.78
C VAL A 59 -1.12 5.54 -7.54
N THR A 60 -1.48 5.08 -6.34
CA THR A 60 -2.86 4.86 -5.91
C THR A 60 -3.12 5.61 -4.61
N ASN A 61 -4.36 6.07 -4.42
CA ASN A 61 -4.78 6.74 -3.20
C ASN A 61 -5.03 5.75 -2.05
N ILE A 62 -4.59 6.11 -0.85
CA ILE A 62 -4.95 5.39 0.38
C ILE A 62 -6.38 5.79 0.78
N VAL A 63 -7.19 4.83 1.19
CA VAL A 63 -8.54 5.06 1.70
C VAL A 63 -8.65 4.47 3.11
N PRO A 64 -8.67 5.30 4.16
CA PRO A 64 -8.84 4.82 5.52
C PRO A 64 -10.30 4.40 5.75
N VAL A 65 -10.50 3.23 6.35
CA VAL A 65 -11.83 2.73 6.72
C VAL A 65 -11.81 2.39 8.21
N PRO A 66 -12.66 3.02 9.04
CA PRO A 66 -12.77 2.66 10.45
C PRO A 66 -13.22 1.21 10.61
N LYS A 67 -12.51 0.43 11.41
CA LYS A 67 -13.01 -0.87 11.89
C LYS A 67 -14.16 -0.64 12.88
N ARG A 68 -14.97 -1.67 13.11
CA ARG A 68 -16.12 -1.62 14.05
C ARG A 68 -15.74 -1.09 15.44
N ASP A 69 -14.52 -1.37 15.89
CA ASP A 69 -13.98 -0.89 17.17
C ASP A 69 -13.57 0.60 17.17
N ARG A 70 -13.92 1.34 16.10
CA ARG A 70 -13.56 2.75 15.83
C ARG A 70 -12.06 3.02 15.71
N LYS A 71 -11.23 1.98 15.64
CA LYS A 71 -9.81 2.09 15.29
C LYS A 71 -9.70 2.27 13.77
N VAL A 72 -8.98 3.31 13.37
CA VAL A 72 -8.48 3.56 12.01
C VAL A 72 -6.98 3.36 12.07
#